data_AF-A0A2R6FUY4-F1
#
_entry.id   AF-A0A2R6FUY4-F1
#
_cell.length_a   1.000
_cell.length_b   1.000
_cell.length_c   1.000
_cell.angle_alpha   90.00
_cell.angle_beta   90.00
_cell.angle_gamma   90.00
#
_symmetry.space_group_name_H-M   'P 1'
#
loop_
_entity.id
_entity.type
_entity.pdbx_description
1 polymer ?
#
loop_
_entity_poly.entity_id
_entity_poly.type
_entity_poly.pdbx_seq_one_letter_code
_entity_poly.pdbx_strand_id
1 'polypeptide(L)' 'MYGDIRCIYQLLHVVTTRVTTIDGVGAFTLDSTPSGETYDVLRQLFDAMVEVRPGDDGSEFRVRGSDFGPRAWTSF' A
#
# COMPACT_ATOMS: atom_id res chain seq x y z
N MET A 1 -6.68 -20.61 -5.04
CA MET A 1 -7.78 -19.69 -4.71
C MET A 1 -7.14 -18.37 -4.30
N TYR A 2 -7.05 -17.42 -5.24
CA TYR A 2 -6.80 -16.02 -4.85
C TYR A 2 -8.00 -15.64 -3.98
N GLY A 3 -7.77 -15.29 -2.71
CA GLY A 3 -8.85 -14.94 -1.79
C GLY A 3 -9.75 -13.90 -2.44
N ASP A 4 -11.06 -14.05 -2.28
CA ASP A 4 -12.05 -13.12 -2.84
C ASP A 4 -11.63 -11.69 -2.43
N ILE A 5 -11.33 -10.83 -3.41
CA ILE A 5 -10.81 -9.48 -3.14
C ILE A 5 -11.73 -8.69 -2.21
N ARG A 6 -13.04 -9.01 -2.19
CA ARG A 6 -14.00 -8.42 -1.27
C ARG A 6 -13.71 -8.82 0.18
N CYS A 7 -13.29 -10.07 0.44
CA CYS A 7 -12.90 -10.53 1.77
C CYS A 7 -11.65 -9.79 2.27
N ILE A 8 -10.64 -9.64 1.41
CA ILE A 8 -9.41 -8.89 1.76
C ILE A 8 -9.74 -7.43 2.03
N TYR A 9 -10.56 -6.81 1.17
CA TYR A 9 -11.00 -5.43 1.35
C TYR A 9 -11.76 -5.24 2.68
N GLN A 10 -12.69 -6.14 3.00
CA GLN A 10 -13.45 -6.09 4.26
C GLN A 10 -12.55 -6.22 5.48
N LEU A 11 -11.60 -7.17 5.45
CA LEU A 11 -10.64 -7.33 6.53
C LEU A 11 -9.82 -6.06 6.73
N LEU A 12 -9.21 -5.55 5.66
CA LEU A 12 -8.39 -4.34 5.72
C LEU A 12 -9.20 -3.14 6.18
N HIS A 13 -10.44 -2.98 5.71
CA HIS A 13 -11.32 -1.90 6.14
C HIS A 13 -11.59 -1.91 7.66
N VAL A 14 -11.85 -3.08 8.24
CA VAL A 14 -12.05 -3.18 9.70
C VAL A 14 -10.75 -2.85 10.45
N VAL A 15 -9.61 -3.34 9.97
CA VAL A 15 -8.31 -3.11 10.61
C VAL A 15 -7.90 -1.64 10.55
N THR A 16 -7.94 -1.01 9.36
CA THR A 16 -7.56 0.40 9.19
C THR A 16 -8.49 1.32 10.00
N THR A 17 -9.80 1.07 9.96
CA THR A 17 -10.77 1.81 10.79
C THR A 17 -10.41 1.72 12.27
N ARG A 18 -10.08 0.53 12.77
CA ARG A 18 -9.72 0.34 14.18
C ARG A 18 -8.43 1.10 14.54
N VAL A 19 -7.42 1.09 13.66
CA VAL A 19 -6.19 1.87 13.85
C VAL A 19 -6.49 3.37 13.92
N THR A 20 -7.32 3.89 13.01
CA THR A 20 -7.74 5.30 13.04
C THR A 20 -8.51 5.66 14.33
N THR A 21 -9.37 4.77 14.84
CA THR A 21 -10.16 5.06 16.05
C THR A 21 -9.35 5.25 17.32
N ILE A 22 -8.07 4.86 17.31
CA ILE A 22 -7.14 5.02 18.43
C ILE A 22 -6.02 6.02 18.13
N ASP A 23 -6.19 6.85 17.08
CA ASP A 23 -5.15 7.74 16.55
C ASP A 23 -3.82 7.01 16.27
N GLY A 24 -3.92 5.74 15.88
CA GLY A 24 -2.79 4.87 15.62
C GLY A 24 -2.24 5.02 14.20
N VAL A 25 -1.04 4.46 13.99
CA VAL A 25 -0.40 4.36 12.67
C VAL A 25 -0.25 2.88 12.31
N GLY A 26 -0.67 2.52 11.10
CA GLY A 26 -0.57 1.17 10.56
C GLY A 26 0.30 1.12 9.30
N ALA A 27 1.17 0.12 9.22
CA ALA A 27 1.97 -0.17 8.03
C ALA A 27 1.70 -1.60 7.58
N PHE A 28 1.46 -1.77 6.27
CA PHE A 28 1.07 -3.04 5.67
C PHE A 28 1.97 -3.32 4.47
N THR A 29 2.39 -4.57 4.31
CA THR A 29 3.29 -4.99 3.24
C THR A 29 2.63 -6.07 2.39
N LEU A 30 2.91 -6.03 1.08
CA LEU A 30 2.50 -7.03 0.12
C LEU A 30 3.75 -7.49 -0.63
N ASP A 31 3.99 -8.80 -0.65
CA ASP A 31 5.15 -9.39 -1.34
C ASP A 31 5.02 -9.36 -2.88
N SER A 32 3.86 -9.01 -3.39
CA SER A 32 3.60 -8.93 -4.83
C SER A 32 2.80 -7.69 -5.17
N THR A 33 3.06 -7.14 -6.37
CA THR A 33 2.28 -6.03 -6.91
C THR A 33 0.94 -6.58 -7.41
N PRO A 34 -0.20 -6.13 -6.84
CA PRO A 34 -1.50 -6.57 -7.31
C PRO A 34 -1.75 -6.11 -8.75
N SER A 35 -2.68 -6.78 -9.44
CA SER A 35 -3.18 -6.30 -10.72
C SER A 35 -3.77 -4.90 -10.59
N GLY A 36 -3.83 -4.13 -11.68
CA GLY A 36 -4.26 -2.72 -11.65
C GLY A 36 -5.61 -2.50 -10.94
N GLU A 37 -6.63 -3.30 -11.26
CA GLU A 37 -7.95 -3.20 -10.61
C GLU A 37 -7.87 -3.46 -9.09
N THR A 38 -7.11 -4.48 -8.69
CA THR A 38 -6.93 -4.81 -7.27
C THR A 38 -6.15 -3.71 -6.56
N TYR A 39 -5.11 -3.17 -7.20
CA TYR A 39 -4.33 -2.05 -6.69
C TYR A 39 -5.22 -0.83 -6.45
N ASP A 40 -6.05 -0.45 -7.42
CA ASP A 40 -6.92 0.72 -7.32
C ASP A 40 -7.95 0.60 -6.19
N VAL A 41 -8.48 -0.61 -5.97
CA VAL A 41 -9.40 -0.91 -4.86
C VAL A 41 -8.68 -0.82 -3.51
N LEU A 42 -7.51 -1.46 -3.38
CA LEU A 42 -6.76 -1.47 -2.12
C LEU A 42 -6.20 -0.09 -1.76
N ARG A 43 -5.74 0.68 -2.75
CA ARG A 43 -5.20 2.03 -2.55
C ARG A 43 -6.19 2.96 -1.84
N GLN A 44 -7.50 2.77 -2.01
CA GLN A 44 -8.52 3.61 -1.36
C GLN A 44 -8.60 3.41 0.15
N LEU A 45 -8.07 2.31 0.69
CA LEU A 45 -8.08 2.00 2.13
C LEU A 45 -6.90 2.63 2.89
N PHE A 46 -5.91 3.17 2.18
CA PHE A 46 -4.67 3.67 2.77
C PHE A 46 -4.45 5.14 2.43
N ASP A 47 -3.95 5.90 3.39
CA ASP A 47 -3.58 7.31 3.19
C ASP A 47 -2.36 7.45 2.28
N ALA A 48 -1.48 6.46 2.28
CA ALA A 48 -0.27 6.46 1.47
C ALA A 48 0.11 5.06 1.00
N MET A 49 0.82 5.01 -0.12
CA MET A 49 1.41 3.79 -0.67
C MET A 49 2.90 3.99 -0.87
N VAL A 50 3.70 3.06 -0.34
CA VAL A 50 5.12 2.95 -0.63
C VAL A 50 5.28 1.85 -1.67
N GLU A 51 5.67 2.23 -2.87
CA GLU A 51 5.89 1.29 -3.97
C GLU A 51 7.39 1.02 -4.08
N VAL A 52 7.75 -0.25 -4.16
CA VAL A 52 9.14 -0.70 -4.32
C VAL A 52 9.27 -1.48 -5.61
N ARG A 53 10.35 -1.25 -6.35
CA ARG A 53 10.68 -2.00 -7.56
C ARG A 53 12.19 -2.26 -7.65
N PRO A 54 12.62 -3.32 -8.35
CA PRO A 54 14.00 -3.43 -8.78
C PRO A 54 14.31 -2.33 -9.81
N GLY A 55 15.46 -1.66 -9.66
CA GLY A 55 16.06 -0.76 -10.64
C GLY A 55 17.42 -1.28 -11.12
N ASP A 56 18.07 -0.54 -12.02
CA ASP A 56 19.35 -0.95 -12.61
C ASP A 56 20.52 -0.95 -11.60
N ASP A 57 20.57 0.04 -10.71
CA ASP A 57 21.66 0.24 -9.72
C ASP A 57 21.29 -0.22 -8.30
N GLY A 58 20.10 -0.78 -8.10
CA GLY A 58 19.57 -1.15 -6.79
C GLY A 58 18.05 -1.08 -6.73
N SER A 59 17.48 -1.37 -5.57
CA SER A 59 16.04 -1.21 -5.36
C SER A 59 15.68 0.27 -5.35
N GLU A 60 14.53 0.59 -5.94
CA GLU A 60 13.97 1.94 -5.94
C GLU A 60 12.64 1.94 -5.21
N PHE A 61 12.31 3.08 -4.60
CA PHE A 61 10.99 3.30 -4.02
C PHE A 61 10.42 4.66 -4.41
N ARG A 62 9.09 4.78 -4.28
CA ARG A 62 8.38 6.07 -4.31
C ARG A 62 7.17 6.04 -3.39
N VAL A 63 6.72 7.21 -2.98
CA VAL A 63 5.55 7.41 -2.14
C VAL A 63 4.42 8.07 -2.94
N ARG A 64 3.20 7.53 -2.79
CA ARG A 64 1.95 8.07 -3.34
C ARG A 64 0.98 8.34 -2.21
N GLY A 65 0.09 9.32 -2.38
CA GLY A 65 -0.97 9.65 -1.42
C GLY A 65 -0.54 10.53 -0.25
N SER A 66 0.77 10.65 0.02
CA SER A 66 1.30 11.51 1.09
C SER A 66 2.62 12.19 0.71
N ASP A 67 3.06 13.10 1.57
CA ASP A 67 4.24 13.96 1.41
C ASP A 67 5.47 13.49 2.20
N PHE A 68 5.38 12.38 2.95
CA PHE A 68 6.48 11.93 3.81
C PHE A 68 7.65 11.24 3.06
N GLY A 69 7.68 11.26 1.74
CA GLY A 69 8.74 10.62 0.97
C GLY A 69 8.82 11.07 -0.50
N PRO A 70 9.78 10.52 -1.26
CA PRO A 70 10.00 10.91 -2.63
C PRO A 70 8.82 10.52 -3.51
N ARG A 71 8.28 11.48 -4.27
CA ARG A 71 7.20 11.23 -5.25
C ARG A 71 7.72 10.59 -6.55
N ALA A 72 9.01 10.78 -6.83
CA ALA A 72 9.71 10.16 -7.95
C ALA A 72 10.42 8.88 -7.47
N TRP A 73 10.65 7.94 -8.39
CA TRP A 73 11.48 6.76 -8.10
C TRP A 73 12.87 7.21 -7.66
N THR A 74 13.29 6.70 -6.50
CA THR A 74 14.55 7.04 -5.85
C THR A 74 15.19 5.75 -5.34
N SER A 75 16.49 5.58 -5.59
CA SER A 75 17.26 4.44 -5.08
C SER A 75 17.47 4.53 -3.56
N PHE A 76 17.61 3.38 -2.90
CA PHE A 76 17.86 3.28 -1.46
C PHE A 76 18.79 2.13 -1.09
#